data_AF-A0A9X2JEK1-F1
#
_entry.id   AF-A0A9X2JEK1-F1
#
_cell.length_a   1.000
_cell.length_b   1.000
_cell.length_c   1.000
_cell.angle_alpha   90.00
_cell.angle_beta   90.00
_cell.angle_gamma   90.00
#
_symmetry.space_group_name_H-M   'P 1'
#
loop_
_entity.id
_entity.type
_entity.pdbx_description
1 polymer ?
#
loop_
_entity_poly.entity_id
_entity_poly.type
_entity_poly.pdbx_seq_one_letter_code
_entity_poly.pdbx_strand_id
1 'polypeptide(L)'
;MKHIDFLKFFILTVIVFCGFSASAQDIIYKTDKTEIKAKILEIEENTVKYKKFEFLEGPSYSLKKSEIFMIIYKNGNREVFENTQTATVNTVPATTPASSPLSNLMTGNRTATTSAQTASVSNTPNTIATPVKYTPSRAYASFPTNGFSLDVDQEFKLIANFLNLGMGAGLSTFDFAGTSSASYGVQIYAAGYLPVNRMMGNYEKQDVGFFPFIRLGAGLTSTTFESDYVDGGSTTSFGERYGIGADYKFTRGFGATLMLSQFKTLGLGINFRL
;
A
#
# COMPACT_ATOMS: atom_id res chain seq x y z
N MET A 1 26.20 -23.34 -17.33
CA MET A 1 26.72 -22.20 -16.52
C MET A 1 26.34 -20.82 -17.07
N LYS A 2 26.29 -20.57 -18.38
CA LYS A 2 26.06 -19.21 -18.94
C LYS A 2 24.68 -18.55 -18.67
N HIS A 3 23.62 -19.33 -18.44
CA HIS A 3 22.27 -18.77 -18.24
C HIS A 3 22.04 -18.15 -16.85
N ILE A 4 22.72 -18.66 -15.82
CA ILE A 4 22.58 -18.15 -14.44
C ILE A 4 23.26 -16.79 -14.28
N ASP A 5 24.38 -16.58 -14.97
CA ASP A 5 25.10 -15.30 -14.91
C ASP A 5 24.37 -14.21 -15.70
N PHE A 6 23.70 -14.57 -16.81
CA PHE A 6 22.84 -13.65 -17.56
C PHE A 6 21.62 -13.20 -16.76
N LEU A 7 20.97 -14.13 -16.03
CA LEU A 7 19.83 -13.81 -15.17
C LEU A 7 20.23 -12.94 -13.97
N LYS A 8 21.39 -13.19 -13.35
CA LYS A 8 21.94 -12.35 -12.28
C LYS A 8 22.27 -10.93 -12.78
N PHE A 9 22.87 -10.82 -13.97
CA PHE A 9 23.17 -9.53 -14.57
C PHE A 9 21.89 -8.75 -14.91
N PHE A 10 20.89 -9.42 -15.49
CA PHE A 10 19.59 -8.80 -15.79
C PHE A 10 18.87 -8.32 -14.52
N ILE A 11 18.84 -9.13 -13.45
CA ILE A 11 18.26 -8.74 -12.16
C ILE A 11 19.01 -7.55 -11.56
N LEU A 12 20.34 -7.53 -11.62
CA LEU A 12 21.15 -6.41 -11.14
C LEU A 12 20.88 -5.12 -11.93
N THR A 13 20.76 -5.20 -13.26
CA THR A 13 20.45 -4.05 -14.12
C THR A 13 19.06 -3.48 -13.81
N VAL A 14 18.04 -4.33 -13.61
CA VAL A 14 16.68 -3.89 -13.25
C VAL A 14 16.67 -3.22 -11.87
N ILE A 15 17.38 -3.76 -10.87
CA ILE A 15 17.49 -3.15 -9.53
C ILE A 15 18.18 -1.78 -9.60
N VAL A 16 19.24 -1.64 -10.40
CA VAL A 16 19.95 -0.37 -10.58
C VAL A 16 19.07 0.66 -11.30
N PHE A 17 18.30 0.25 -12.32
CA PHE A 17 17.39 1.16 -13.05
C PHE A 17 16.15 1.58 -12.24
N CYS A 18 15.63 0.73 -11.36
CA CYS A 18 14.56 1.11 -10.43
C CYS A 18 14.99 2.15 -9.38
N GLY A 19 16.30 2.33 -9.16
CA GLY A 19 16.84 3.35 -8.24
C GLY A 19 16.80 4.78 -8.77
N PHE A 20 16.64 4.98 -10.09
CA PHE A 20 16.66 6.30 -10.72
C PHE A 20 15.25 6.83 -10.97
N SER A 21 14.58 7.32 -9.92
CA SER A 21 13.60 8.45 -9.96
C SER A 21 12.78 8.60 -8.67
N ALA A 22 13.33 8.27 -7.50
CA ALA A 22 12.71 8.67 -6.24
C ALA A 22 13.06 10.14 -5.94
N SER A 23 12.34 11.08 -6.54
CA SER A 23 12.30 12.45 -6.03
C SER A 23 11.39 12.45 -4.80
N ALA A 24 11.98 12.46 -3.62
CA ALA A 24 11.25 12.75 -2.39
C ALA A 24 11.47 14.23 -2.03
N GLN A 25 10.37 14.98 -1.94
CA GLN A 25 10.32 16.38 -1.52
C GLN A 25 9.65 16.52 -0.15
N ASP A 26 9.85 17.67 0.49
CA ASP A 26 9.12 17.99 1.72
C ASP A 26 7.67 18.37 1.37
N ILE A 27 6.74 18.07 2.27
CA ILE A 27 5.32 18.40 2.15
C ILE A 27 4.88 19.09 3.44
N ILE A 28 4.37 20.31 3.32
CA ILE A 28 3.76 21.06 4.42
C ILE A 28 2.25 20.89 4.33
N TYR A 29 1.65 20.28 5.35
CA TYR A 29 0.20 20.24 5.54
C TYR A 29 -0.21 21.41 6.41
N LYS A 30 -1.13 22.24 5.91
CA LYS A 30 -1.68 23.37 6.64
C LYS A 30 -2.89 22.97 7.47
N THR A 31 -3.22 23.80 8.46
CA THR A 31 -4.41 23.61 9.32
C THR A 31 -5.73 23.72 8.55
N ASP A 32 -5.73 24.42 7.40
CA ASP A 32 -6.84 24.48 6.45
C ASP A 32 -6.94 23.25 5.52
N LYS A 33 -6.15 22.20 5.78
CA LYS A 33 -6.04 20.96 4.99
C LYS A 33 -5.45 21.12 3.59
N THR A 34 -4.91 22.30 3.25
CA THR A 34 -4.15 22.46 2.00
C THR A 34 -2.73 21.91 2.15
N GLU A 35 -2.15 21.48 1.02
CA GLU A 35 -0.79 20.94 0.95
C GLU A 35 0.14 21.85 0.14
N ILE A 36 1.39 21.97 0.58
CA ILE A 36 2.44 22.70 -0.13
C ILE A 36 3.64 21.77 -0.31
N LYS A 37 3.94 21.45 -1.58
CA LYS A 37 5.20 20.79 -1.95
C LYS A 37 6.33 21.80 -1.86
N ALA A 38 7.29 21.53 -0.98
CA ALA A 38 8.30 22.49 -0.62
C ALA A 38 9.70 21.86 -0.49
N LYS A 39 10.70 22.74 -0.45
CA LYS A 39 12.00 22.47 0.14
C LYS A 39 12.12 23.37 1.37
N ILE A 40 12.15 22.77 2.56
CA ILE A 40 12.29 23.52 3.80
C ILE A 40 13.73 24.02 3.90
N LEU A 41 13.87 25.29 4.26
CA LEU A 41 15.16 25.94 4.43
C LEU A 41 15.52 26.02 5.92
N GLU A 42 14.56 26.47 6.74
CA GLU A 42 14.78 26.78 8.14
C GLU A 42 13.47 26.69 8.93
N ILE A 43 13.57 26.25 10.18
CA ILE A 43 12.47 26.25 11.14
C ILE A 43 12.90 27.12 12.32
N GLU A 44 12.25 28.27 12.45
CA GLU A 44 12.43 29.20 13.57
C GLU A 44 11.40 28.89 14.66
N GLU A 45 11.38 29.67 15.74
CA GLU A 45 10.46 29.45 16.86
C GLU A 45 8.99 29.49 16.42
N ASN A 46 8.61 30.49 15.61
CA ASN A 46 7.22 30.76 15.21
C ASN A 46 6.93 30.55 13.72
N THR A 47 7.97 30.40 12.90
CA THR A 47 7.89 30.47 11.43
C THR A 47 8.71 29.37 10.78
N VAL A 48 8.27 28.94 9.60
CA VAL A 48 8.98 27.99 8.74
C VAL A 48 9.26 28.68 7.41
N LYS A 49 10.54 28.76 7.04
CA LYS A 49 10.98 29.27 5.73
C LYS A 49 11.12 28.13 4.73
N TYR A 50 10.56 28.31 3.54
CA TYR A 50 10.54 27.28 2.50
C TYR A 50 10.61 27.87 1.10
N LYS A 51 11.01 27.05 0.12
CA LYS A 51 10.82 27.32 -1.31
C LYS A 51 9.78 26.37 -1.89
N LYS A 52 8.97 26.85 -2.84
CA LYS A 52 8.04 25.98 -3.57
C LYS A 52 8.84 24.99 -4.40
N PHE A 53 8.47 23.72 -4.35
CA PHE A 53 9.21 22.67 -5.04
C PHE A 53 9.25 22.86 -6.57
N GLU A 54 8.18 23.41 -7.14
CA GLU A 54 8.09 23.72 -8.58
C GLU A 54 8.94 24.93 -8.99
N PHE A 55 9.43 25.73 -8.02
CA PHE A 55 10.21 26.93 -8.29
C PHE A 55 11.33 27.14 -7.26
N LEU A 56 12.31 26.23 -7.25
CA LEU A 56 13.45 26.23 -6.31
C LEU A 56 14.42 27.41 -6.50
N GLU A 57 14.48 28.00 -7.69
CA GLU A 57 15.26 29.22 -7.97
C GLU A 57 14.49 30.50 -7.58
N GLY A 58 13.23 30.35 -7.16
CA GLY A 58 12.37 31.45 -6.75
C GLY A 58 12.66 32.01 -5.34
N PRO A 59 11.83 32.97 -4.88
CA PRO A 59 11.96 33.57 -3.57
C PRO A 59 11.68 32.57 -2.44
N SER A 60 12.22 32.87 -1.26
CA SER A 60 11.90 32.16 -0.03
C SER A 60 10.58 32.69 0.54
N TYR A 61 9.68 31.78 0.88
CA TYR A 61 8.41 32.08 1.55
C TYR A 61 8.54 31.79 3.04
N SER A 62 7.72 32.45 3.85
CA SER A 62 7.62 32.19 5.30
C SER A 62 6.17 31.87 5.67
N LEU A 63 5.97 30.84 6.48
CA LEU A 63 4.66 30.39 6.95
C LEU A 63 4.68 30.25 8.48
N LYS A 64 3.62 30.73 9.15
CA LYS A 64 3.52 30.63 10.61
C LYS A 64 3.28 29.17 11.01
N LYS A 65 3.93 28.71 12.08
CA LYS A 65 3.68 27.36 12.63
C LYS A 65 2.22 27.15 13.04
N SER A 66 1.52 28.20 13.47
CA SER A 66 0.08 28.14 13.79
C SER A 66 -0.82 27.81 12.58
N GLU A 67 -0.31 27.97 11.37
CA GLU A 67 -0.99 27.64 10.11
C GLU A 67 -0.56 26.27 9.57
N ILE A 68 0.41 25.63 10.21
CA ILE A 68 0.95 24.33 9.84
C ILE A 68 0.35 23.29 10.77
N PHE A 69 -0.18 22.22 10.19
CA PHE A 69 -0.61 21.05 10.93
C PHE A 69 0.55 20.04 11.07
N MET A 70 1.24 19.77 9.96
CA MET A 70 2.32 18.78 9.92
C MET A 70 3.28 19.07 8.78
N ILE A 71 4.56 18.78 8.98
CA ILE A 71 5.56 18.69 7.93
C ILE A 71 5.95 17.22 7.74
N ILE A 72 6.00 16.76 6.49
CA ILE A 72 6.62 15.50 6.09
C ILE A 72 7.89 15.84 5.30
N TYR A 73 9.05 15.47 5.83
CA TYR A 73 10.32 15.70 5.17
C TYR A 73 10.59 14.69 4.04
N LYS A 74 11.50 15.03 3.13
CA LYS A 74 12.05 14.16 2.08
C LYS A 74 12.46 12.77 2.59
N ASN A 75 12.99 12.67 3.81
CA ASN A 75 13.45 11.41 4.39
C ASN A 75 12.30 10.61 5.06
N GLY A 76 11.07 11.11 5.01
CA GLY A 76 9.89 10.50 5.63
C GLY A 76 9.67 10.88 7.10
N ASN A 77 10.56 11.65 7.73
CA ASN A 77 10.35 12.17 9.07
C ASN A 77 9.12 13.08 9.11
N ARG A 78 8.43 13.11 10.25
CA ARG A 78 7.25 13.93 10.45
C ARG A 78 7.41 14.82 11.67
N GLU A 79 6.94 16.04 11.54
CA GLU A 79 6.87 17.01 12.64
C GLU A 79 5.45 17.58 12.68
N VAL A 80 4.75 17.34 13.79
CA VAL A 80 3.38 17.80 14.01
C VAL A 80 3.42 19.05 14.85
N PHE A 81 2.68 20.08 14.45
CA PHE A 81 2.60 21.35 15.17
C PHE A 81 1.26 21.38 15.91
N GLU A 82 1.31 21.28 17.24
CA GLU A 82 0.11 21.39 18.07
C GLU A 82 -0.32 22.86 18.13
N ASN A 83 -1.53 23.13 17.63
CA ASN A 83 -2.12 24.45 17.70
C ASN A 83 -2.81 24.59 19.06
N THR A 84 -2.03 24.88 20.11
CA THR A 84 -2.61 25.31 21.39
C THR A 84 -3.22 26.69 21.20
N GLN A 85 -4.51 26.74 20.84
CA GLN A 85 -5.28 27.96 20.93
C GLN A 85 -5.43 28.31 22.41
N THR A 86 -4.50 29.09 22.95
CA THR A 86 -4.64 29.71 24.26
C THR A 86 -5.75 30.74 24.15
N ALA A 87 -6.96 30.37 24.57
CA ALA A 87 -8.05 31.32 24.75
C ALA A 87 -7.65 32.30 25.86
N THR A 88 -7.37 33.54 25.51
CA THR A 88 -7.11 34.63 26.44
C THR A 88 -8.41 34.94 27.19
N VAL A 89 -8.53 34.48 28.44
CA VAL A 89 -9.63 34.83 29.35
C VAL A 89 -9.38 36.24 29.88
N ASN A 90 -10.22 37.20 29.49
CA ASN A 90 -10.26 38.53 30.09
C ASN A 90 -10.76 38.43 31.55
N THR A 91 -9.90 38.77 32.50
CA THR A 91 -10.25 38.91 33.93
C THR A 91 -10.85 40.30 34.20
N VAL A 92 -12.05 40.34 34.80
CA VAL A 92 -12.59 41.51 35.51
C VAL A 92 -13.04 41.06 36.92
N PRO A 93 -12.81 41.83 38.00
CA PRO A 93 -12.77 41.34 39.39
C PRO A 93 -14.14 41.24 40.07
N ALA A 94 -14.17 40.41 41.13
CA ALA A 94 -15.32 40.05 41.96
C ALA A 94 -15.74 41.11 43.00
N THR A 95 -17.04 41.16 43.31
CA THR A 95 -17.58 41.52 44.65
C THR A 95 -18.97 40.88 44.89
N THR A 96 -19.06 40.04 45.92
CA THR A 96 -20.24 39.53 46.65
C THR A 96 -20.78 40.62 47.65
N PRO A 97 -21.92 40.51 48.41
CA PRO A 97 -22.40 39.32 49.16
C PRO A 97 -23.93 39.10 49.44
N ALA A 98 -24.25 37.83 49.78
CA ALA A 98 -25.13 37.27 50.84
C ALA A 98 -26.66 37.52 50.94
N SER A 99 -27.44 36.42 51.02
CA SER A 99 -28.31 36.05 52.18
C SER A 99 -28.91 34.62 52.03
N SER A 100 -29.02 33.90 53.15
CA SER A 100 -29.56 32.53 53.39
C SER A 100 -31.00 32.56 54.01
N PRO A 101 -31.70 31.48 54.48
CA PRO A 101 -31.35 30.05 54.65
C PRO A 101 -32.47 28.95 54.43
N LEU A 102 -32.10 27.66 54.63
CA LEU A 102 -32.87 26.42 55.02
C LEU A 102 -34.05 25.91 54.14
N SER A 103 -34.41 24.63 53.95
CA SER A 103 -34.07 23.29 54.48
C SER A 103 -34.83 22.22 53.65
N ASN A 104 -34.27 21.02 53.41
CA ASN A 104 -34.93 19.71 53.66
C ASN A 104 -34.14 18.50 53.11
N LEU A 105 -34.27 17.41 53.86
CA LEU A 105 -33.56 16.13 53.82
C LEU A 105 -34.26 15.10 52.90
N MET A 106 -33.48 14.09 52.45
CA MET A 106 -33.89 12.80 51.85
C MET A 106 -34.35 12.86 50.38
N THR A 107 -33.96 12.02 49.42
CA THR A 107 -33.47 10.63 49.39
C THR A 107 -32.91 10.40 47.97
N GLY A 108 -31.86 9.60 47.75
CA GLY A 108 -31.54 9.17 46.37
C GLY A 108 -30.10 8.79 46.10
N ASN A 109 -29.70 7.65 46.65
CA ASN A 109 -28.66 6.73 46.19
C ASN A 109 -28.07 7.01 44.79
N ARG A 110 -26.76 7.26 44.70
CA ARG A 110 -25.93 6.83 43.55
C ARG A 110 -24.43 6.93 43.85
N THR A 111 -23.84 5.76 43.99
CA THR A 111 -22.41 5.46 44.04
C THR A 111 -21.66 6.10 42.87
N ALA A 112 -20.63 6.90 43.15
CA ALA A 112 -19.58 7.23 42.21
C ALA A 112 -18.24 7.23 42.95
N THR A 113 -17.58 6.06 42.91
CA THR A 113 -16.24 5.83 43.39
C THR A 113 -15.25 6.70 42.61
N THR A 114 -14.57 7.58 43.35
CA THR A 114 -13.34 8.24 42.92
C THR A 114 -12.28 7.19 42.58
N SER A 115 -11.81 7.17 41.35
CA SER A 115 -10.51 6.58 41.03
C SER A 115 -9.79 7.52 40.06
N ALA A 116 -8.79 8.21 40.60
CA ALA A 116 -7.79 8.90 39.83
C ALA A 116 -7.04 7.87 38.99
N GLN A 117 -7.08 8.00 37.67
CA GLN A 117 -6.24 7.22 36.78
C GLN A 117 -5.19 8.14 36.16
N THR A 118 -4.00 8.09 36.77
CA THR A 118 -2.76 8.63 36.26
C THR A 118 -2.51 8.06 34.86
N ALA A 119 -2.62 8.90 33.83
CA ALA A 119 -2.24 8.55 32.47
C ALA A 119 -0.71 8.42 32.40
N SER A 120 -0.21 7.19 32.45
CA SER A 120 1.17 6.89 32.04
C SER A 120 1.28 7.09 30.53
N VAL A 121 1.86 8.21 30.13
CA VAL A 121 2.25 8.50 28.74
C VAL A 121 3.34 7.50 28.33
N SER A 122 2.94 6.41 27.67
CA SER A 122 3.87 5.54 26.96
C SER A 122 4.31 6.24 25.68
N ASN A 123 5.49 6.85 25.71
CA ASN A 123 6.20 7.35 24.52
C ASN A 123 6.78 6.19 23.68
N THR A 124 5.94 5.21 23.36
CA THR A 124 6.20 4.27 22.27
C THR A 124 5.79 4.95 20.97
N PRO A 125 6.65 5.03 19.95
CA PRO A 125 6.27 5.56 18.64
C PRO A 125 5.05 4.77 18.19
N ASN A 126 3.90 5.43 18.13
CA ASN A 126 2.70 4.85 17.57
C ASN A 126 2.88 4.88 16.05
N THR A 127 3.79 4.04 15.54
CA THR A 127 3.80 3.61 14.16
C THR A 127 2.49 2.86 13.97
N ILE A 128 1.42 3.60 13.71
CA ILE A 128 0.23 3.05 13.10
C ILE A 128 0.69 2.63 11.70
N ALA A 129 1.28 1.44 11.62
CA ALA A 129 1.53 0.71 10.41
C ALA A 129 0.15 0.43 9.82
N THR A 130 -0.40 1.41 9.09
CA THR A 130 -1.66 1.21 8.39
C THR A 130 -1.47 -0.02 7.52
N PRO A 131 -2.25 -1.10 7.69
CA PRO A 131 -1.98 -2.33 6.97
C PRO A 131 -2.27 -2.08 5.48
N VAL A 132 -1.43 -2.58 4.56
CA VAL A 132 -1.75 -2.51 3.13
C VAL A 132 -3.10 -3.17 2.90
N LYS A 133 -3.99 -2.48 2.20
CA LYS A 133 -5.35 -2.92 1.89
C LYS A 133 -5.49 -3.20 0.39
N TYR A 134 -4.45 -3.80 -0.18
CA TYR A 134 -4.43 -4.19 -1.58
C TYR A 134 -4.82 -5.66 -1.70
N THR A 135 -5.94 -5.97 -2.35
CA THR A 135 -6.45 -7.33 -2.59
C THR A 135 -7.06 -7.38 -4.00
N PRO A 136 -6.24 -7.51 -5.04
CA PRO A 136 -6.73 -7.47 -6.41
C PRO A 136 -7.44 -8.77 -6.79
N SER A 137 -8.39 -8.63 -7.69
CA SER A 137 -8.80 -9.69 -8.60
C SER A 137 -8.07 -9.45 -9.92
N ARG A 138 -7.66 -10.49 -10.63
CA ARG A 138 -6.98 -10.36 -11.93
C ARG A 138 -7.61 -11.26 -12.98
N ALA A 139 -7.57 -10.78 -14.21
CA ALA A 139 -7.80 -11.59 -15.41
C ALA A 139 -6.67 -11.28 -16.39
N TYR A 140 -5.96 -12.30 -16.85
CA TYR A 140 -4.78 -12.13 -17.70
C TYR A 140 -4.63 -13.26 -18.70
N ALA A 141 -3.97 -12.95 -19.80
CA ALA A 141 -3.52 -13.91 -20.78
C ALA A 141 -2.02 -14.13 -20.61
N SER A 142 -1.55 -15.36 -20.76
CA SER A 142 -0.13 -15.68 -20.74
C SER A 142 0.33 -16.41 -21.99
N PHE A 143 1.62 -16.27 -22.32
CA PHE A 143 2.18 -16.75 -23.58
C PHE A 143 3.35 -17.72 -23.33
N PRO A 144 3.06 -18.98 -22.93
CA PRO A 144 4.09 -20.00 -22.87
C PRO A 144 4.61 -20.31 -24.29
N THR A 145 5.78 -20.93 -24.38
CA THR A 145 6.33 -21.34 -25.67
C THR A 145 5.34 -22.26 -26.41
N ASN A 146 4.95 -21.89 -27.62
CA ASN A 146 3.98 -22.60 -28.46
C ASN A 146 2.60 -22.81 -27.82
N GLY A 147 2.18 -21.88 -26.95
CA GLY A 147 0.88 -21.99 -26.31
C GLY A 147 0.31 -20.65 -25.86
N PHE A 148 -0.87 -20.73 -25.28
CA PHE A 148 -1.63 -19.60 -24.80
C PHE A 148 -2.37 -20.01 -23.52
N SER A 149 -2.46 -19.12 -22.54
CA SER A 149 -3.30 -19.32 -21.37
C SER A 149 -4.20 -18.13 -21.10
N LEU A 150 -5.36 -18.40 -20.50
CA LEU A 150 -6.24 -17.43 -19.88
C LEU A 150 -6.42 -17.81 -18.43
N ASP A 151 -6.19 -16.85 -17.54
CA ASP A 151 -6.15 -17.07 -16.11
C ASP A 151 -6.96 -16.01 -15.38
N VAL A 152 -7.64 -16.42 -14.33
CA VAL A 152 -8.32 -15.55 -13.37
C VAL A 152 -7.83 -15.84 -11.97
N ASP A 153 -7.62 -14.79 -11.20
CA ASP A 153 -7.07 -14.84 -9.86
C ASP A 153 -7.94 -13.97 -8.92
N GLN A 154 -8.18 -14.46 -7.70
CA GLN A 154 -8.81 -13.71 -6.61
C GLN A 154 -7.91 -13.76 -5.38
N GLU A 155 -7.56 -12.59 -4.84
CA GLU A 155 -6.81 -12.49 -3.59
C GLU A 155 -7.68 -12.03 -2.41
N PHE A 156 -7.36 -12.60 -1.26
CA PHE A 156 -7.96 -12.31 0.03
C PHE A 156 -6.86 -11.94 1.03
N LYS A 157 -7.18 -11.02 1.93
CA LYS A 157 -6.24 -10.58 2.95
C LYS A 157 -6.21 -11.55 4.12
N LEU A 158 -5.02 -11.91 4.60
CA LEU A 158 -4.87 -12.48 5.94
C LEU A 158 -4.81 -11.37 7.00
N ILE A 159 -5.30 -11.68 8.20
CA ILE A 159 -5.41 -10.74 9.32
C ILE A 159 -3.99 -10.23 9.66
N ALA A 160 -3.71 -8.99 9.22
CA ALA A 160 -2.46 -8.22 9.29
C ALA A 160 -1.36 -8.55 8.25
N ASN A 161 -0.82 -7.46 7.65
CA ASN A 161 0.38 -7.36 6.80
C ASN A 161 0.23 -7.57 5.28
N PHE A 162 1.31 -7.22 4.55
CA PHE A 162 1.50 -7.18 3.08
C PHE A 162 1.33 -8.53 2.35
N LEU A 163 0.71 -9.50 3.02
CA LEU A 163 0.58 -10.89 2.57
C LEU A 163 -0.89 -11.18 2.29
N ASN A 164 -1.17 -11.55 1.06
CA ASN A 164 -2.48 -12.03 0.62
C ASN A 164 -2.43 -13.54 0.39
N LEU A 165 -3.58 -14.19 0.55
CA LEU A 165 -3.83 -15.53 0.04
C LEU A 165 -4.69 -15.41 -1.20
N GLY A 166 -4.21 -15.96 -2.31
CA GLY A 166 -4.92 -16.01 -3.56
C GLY A 166 -5.31 -17.41 -3.96
N MET A 167 -6.35 -17.47 -4.77
CA MET A 167 -6.74 -18.65 -5.54
C MET A 167 -6.94 -18.25 -6.99
N GLY A 168 -6.76 -19.18 -7.91
CA GLY A 168 -6.95 -18.93 -9.33
C GLY A 168 -7.32 -20.16 -10.10
N ALA A 169 -7.84 -19.92 -11.30
CA ALA A 169 -8.13 -20.95 -12.28
C ALA A 169 -7.66 -20.48 -13.65
N GLY A 170 -7.19 -21.42 -14.46
CA GLY A 170 -6.63 -21.12 -15.77
C GLY A 170 -6.95 -22.21 -16.78
N LEU A 171 -7.09 -21.79 -18.02
CA LEU A 171 -7.12 -22.65 -19.19
C LEU A 171 -5.86 -22.38 -20.00
N SER A 172 -5.25 -23.41 -20.56
CA SER A 172 -4.11 -23.26 -21.45
C SER A 172 -4.17 -24.24 -22.60
N THR A 173 -3.70 -23.80 -23.76
CA THR A 173 -3.50 -24.62 -24.93
C THR A 173 -2.04 -24.63 -25.31
N PHE A 174 -1.59 -25.73 -25.93
CA PHE A 174 -0.26 -25.86 -26.48
C PHE A 174 -0.33 -26.71 -27.74
N ASP A 175 0.35 -26.24 -28.79
CA ASP A 175 0.37 -26.90 -30.10
C ASP A 175 1.81 -27.01 -30.59
N PHE A 176 2.27 -28.23 -30.86
CA PHE A 176 3.60 -28.47 -31.40
C PHE A 176 3.66 -29.76 -32.24
N ALA A 177 4.13 -29.63 -33.48
CA ALA A 177 4.49 -30.75 -34.38
C ALA A 177 3.46 -31.91 -34.38
N GLY A 178 2.21 -31.62 -34.74
CA GLY A 178 1.14 -32.63 -34.82
C GLY A 178 0.64 -33.13 -33.46
N THR A 179 0.98 -32.45 -32.38
CA THR A 179 0.44 -32.71 -31.04
C THR A 179 -0.17 -31.43 -30.48
N SER A 180 -1.43 -31.51 -30.06
CA SER A 180 -2.16 -30.43 -29.41
C SER A 180 -2.52 -30.83 -27.98
N SER A 181 -2.70 -29.85 -27.10
CA SER A 181 -3.20 -30.10 -25.76
C SER A 181 -4.05 -28.97 -25.24
N ALA A 182 -5.03 -29.34 -24.42
CA ALA A 182 -5.84 -28.43 -23.65
C ALA A 182 -5.72 -28.80 -22.17
N SER A 183 -5.37 -27.82 -21.34
CA SER A 183 -5.23 -27.98 -19.91
C SER A 183 -6.14 -27.03 -19.16
N TYR A 184 -6.76 -27.51 -18.09
CA TYR A 184 -7.37 -26.66 -17.08
C TYR A 184 -6.65 -26.87 -15.75
N GLY A 185 -6.45 -25.78 -15.02
CA GLY A 185 -5.74 -25.80 -13.75
C GLY A 185 -6.39 -24.92 -12.72
N VAL A 186 -6.18 -25.29 -11.46
CA VAL A 186 -6.52 -24.49 -10.29
C VAL A 186 -5.29 -24.31 -9.43
N GLN A 187 -5.19 -23.17 -8.76
CA GLN A 187 -4.04 -22.82 -7.93
C GLN A 187 -4.45 -22.11 -6.66
N ILE A 188 -3.61 -22.27 -5.64
CA ILE A 188 -3.61 -21.47 -4.41
C ILE A 188 -2.21 -20.91 -4.21
N TYR A 189 -2.10 -19.69 -3.72
CA TYR A 189 -0.80 -19.04 -3.53
C TYR A 189 -0.85 -17.99 -2.43
N ALA A 190 0.31 -17.71 -1.83
CA ALA A 190 0.53 -16.52 -1.05
C ALA A 190 1.18 -15.45 -1.95
N ALA A 191 0.76 -14.19 -1.82
CA ALA A 191 1.29 -13.06 -2.55
C ALA A 191 1.78 -11.97 -1.59
N GLY A 192 3.03 -11.55 -1.73
CA GLY A 192 3.66 -10.48 -0.96
C GLY A 192 3.81 -9.21 -1.79
N TYR A 193 3.36 -8.06 -1.26
CA TYR A 193 3.45 -6.76 -1.92
C TYR A 193 4.50 -5.85 -1.31
N LEU A 194 5.26 -5.16 -2.17
CA LEU A 194 6.21 -4.16 -1.74
C LEU A 194 5.51 -2.79 -1.60
N PRO A 195 5.72 -2.04 -0.50
CA PRO A 195 5.06 -0.76 -0.21
C PRO A 195 5.56 0.43 -1.02
N VAL A 196 5.75 0.32 -2.33
CA VAL A 196 6.42 1.37 -3.13
C VAL A 196 5.63 2.69 -3.11
N ASN A 197 4.29 2.62 -3.19
CA ASN A 197 3.41 3.80 -3.11
C ASN A 197 3.48 4.55 -1.76
N ARG A 198 4.08 3.95 -0.71
CA ARG A 198 4.24 4.56 0.61
C ARG A 198 5.55 5.30 0.78
N MET A 199 6.56 5.00 -0.04
CA MET A 199 7.86 5.68 0.01
C MET A 199 7.79 7.12 -0.50
N MET A 200 6.68 7.52 -1.15
CA MET A 200 6.48 8.84 -1.77
C MET A 200 5.54 9.78 -0.98
N GLY A 201 5.24 9.50 0.29
CA GLY A 201 4.55 10.44 1.18
C GLY A 201 3.03 10.63 0.97
N ASN A 202 2.41 9.96 -0.02
CA ASN A 202 1.00 10.13 -0.35
C ASN A 202 0.09 9.11 0.37
N TYR A 203 -0.28 9.41 1.62
CA TYR A 203 -1.11 8.53 2.46
C TYR A 203 -2.59 8.44 2.05
N GLU A 204 -3.08 9.30 1.15
CA GLU A 204 -4.47 9.30 0.65
C GLU A 204 -4.69 8.44 -0.61
N LYS A 205 -3.62 8.04 -1.31
CA LYS A 205 -3.66 7.25 -2.56
C LYS A 205 -3.25 5.78 -2.35
N GLN A 206 -3.71 5.15 -1.28
CA GLN A 206 -3.23 3.82 -0.85
C GLN A 206 -3.56 2.67 -1.82
N ASP A 207 -4.61 2.81 -2.65
CA ASP A 207 -5.10 1.77 -3.55
C ASP A 207 -4.90 2.11 -5.05
N VAL A 208 -4.07 3.11 -5.36
CA VAL A 208 -3.78 3.58 -6.73
C VAL A 208 -2.27 3.70 -6.94
N GLY A 209 -1.78 3.37 -8.12
CA GLY A 209 -0.35 3.41 -8.44
C GLY A 209 0.27 2.03 -8.61
N PHE A 210 1.56 1.91 -8.30
CA PHE A 210 2.40 0.77 -8.65
C PHE A 210 2.54 -0.21 -7.48
N PHE A 211 2.20 -1.48 -7.71
CA PHE A 211 2.19 -2.56 -6.72
C PHE A 211 3.00 -3.74 -7.25
N PRO A 212 4.33 -3.77 -7.05
CA PRO A 212 5.12 -4.93 -7.36
C PRO A 212 4.87 -6.03 -6.33
N PHE A 213 4.83 -7.27 -6.80
CA PHE A 213 4.52 -8.45 -6.00
C PHE A 213 5.36 -9.66 -6.37
N ILE A 214 5.49 -10.54 -5.39
CA ILE A 214 5.97 -11.91 -5.57
C ILE A 214 4.87 -12.87 -5.11
N ARG A 215 4.70 -13.99 -5.81
CA ARG A 215 3.77 -15.05 -5.41
C ARG A 215 4.46 -16.41 -5.35
N LEU A 216 4.02 -17.23 -4.40
CA LEU A 216 4.45 -18.62 -4.23
C LEU A 216 3.26 -19.47 -3.78
N GLY A 217 3.11 -20.64 -4.37
CA GLY A 217 1.97 -21.51 -4.15
C GLY A 217 2.08 -22.83 -4.89
N ALA A 218 0.95 -23.48 -5.08
CA ALA A 218 0.84 -24.74 -5.77
C ALA A 218 -0.48 -24.84 -6.53
N GLY A 219 -0.54 -25.74 -7.50
CA GLY A 219 -1.74 -25.99 -8.27
C GLY A 219 -1.85 -27.42 -8.78
N LEU A 220 -3.07 -27.76 -9.16
CA LEU A 220 -3.41 -28.98 -9.87
C LEU A 220 -3.69 -28.62 -11.33
N THR A 221 -3.26 -29.45 -12.26
CA THR A 221 -3.48 -29.23 -13.69
C THR A 221 -3.80 -30.55 -14.36
N SER A 222 -4.97 -30.59 -14.99
CA SER A 222 -5.38 -31.70 -15.84
C SER A 222 -5.15 -31.29 -17.29
N THR A 223 -4.43 -32.13 -18.04
CA THR A 223 -4.08 -31.91 -19.43
C THR A 223 -4.61 -33.06 -20.25
N THR A 224 -5.39 -32.73 -21.28
CA THR A 224 -5.74 -33.67 -22.36
C THR A 224 -4.87 -33.34 -23.56
N PHE A 225 -4.27 -34.36 -24.18
CA PHE A 225 -3.47 -34.20 -25.38
C PHE A 225 -4.01 -35.09 -26.50
N GLU A 226 -3.89 -34.60 -27.72
CA GLU A 226 -4.22 -35.28 -28.96
C GLU A 226 -2.96 -35.24 -29.84
N SER A 227 -2.64 -36.34 -30.51
CA SER A 227 -1.44 -36.46 -31.32
C SER A 227 -1.72 -37.23 -32.59
N ASP A 228 -1.13 -36.79 -33.71
CA ASP A 228 -1.18 -37.49 -34.98
C ASP A 228 -0.38 -38.81 -34.97
N TYR A 229 0.48 -39.00 -33.96
CA TYR A 229 1.43 -40.12 -33.90
C TYR A 229 1.05 -41.22 -32.91
N VAL A 230 0.30 -40.87 -31.86
CA VAL A 230 -0.08 -41.77 -30.77
C VAL A 230 -1.50 -41.45 -30.30
N ASP A 231 -2.17 -42.44 -29.73
CA ASP A 231 -3.49 -42.23 -29.14
C ASP A 231 -3.44 -41.12 -28.08
N GLY A 232 -4.42 -40.21 -28.15
CA GLY A 232 -4.58 -39.14 -27.17
C GLY A 232 -4.84 -39.67 -25.77
N GLY A 233 -4.65 -38.81 -24.77
CA GLY A 233 -4.81 -39.18 -23.38
C GLY A 233 -4.99 -37.98 -22.46
N SER A 234 -5.22 -38.27 -21.18
CA SER A 234 -5.28 -37.25 -20.14
C SER A 234 -4.36 -37.58 -18.97
N THR A 235 -3.83 -36.54 -18.35
CA THR A 235 -2.98 -36.64 -17.16
C THR A 235 -3.32 -35.53 -16.18
N THR A 236 -3.19 -35.80 -14.88
CA THR A 236 -3.32 -34.79 -13.83
C THR A 236 -2.02 -34.70 -13.07
N SER A 237 -1.53 -33.47 -12.88
CA SER A 237 -0.29 -33.18 -12.18
C SER A 237 -0.52 -32.18 -11.06
N PHE A 238 0.23 -32.34 -9.98
CA PHE A 238 0.42 -31.32 -8.95
C PHE A 238 1.76 -30.64 -9.17
N GLY A 239 1.82 -29.33 -8.99
CA GLY A 239 3.07 -28.60 -9.16
C GLY A 239 3.10 -27.27 -8.43
N GLU A 240 4.31 -26.83 -8.14
CA GLU A 240 4.58 -25.52 -7.54
C GLU A 240 4.32 -24.40 -8.55
N ARG A 241 3.75 -23.30 -8.05
CA ARG A 241 3.44 -22.09 -8.82
C ARG A 241 4.13 -20.92 -8.14
N TYR A 242 5.05 -20.27 -8.83
CA TYR A 242 5.69 -19.06 -8.34
C TYR A 242 5.85 -18.05 -9.47
N GLY A 243 5.98 -16.78 -9.12
CA GLY A 243 6.15 -15.73 -10.10
C GLY A 243 6.39 -14.39 -9.44
N ILE A 244 6.85 -13.46 -10.26
CA ILE A 244 6.98 -12.04 -9.90
C ILE A 244 6.10 -11.24 -10.85
N GLY A 245 5.58 -10.10 -10.38
CA GLY A 245 4.75 -9.26 -11.22
C GLY A 245 4.62 -7.86 -10.66
N ALA A 246 3.89 -7.05 -11.39
CA ALA A 246 3.50 -5.73 -10.94
C ALA A 246 2.12 -5.38 -11.46
N ASP A 247 1.33 -4.80 -10.56
CA ASP A 247 0.06 -4.17 -10.90
C ASP A 247 0.24 -2.66 -10.96
N TYR A 248 -0.37 -2.03 -11.95
CA TYR A 248 -0.55 -0.58 -11.98
C TYR A 248 -2.04 -0.25 -11.92
N LYS A 249 -2.49 0.29 -10.79
CA LYS A 249 -3.87 0.74 -10.60
C LYS A 249 -4.03 2.15 -11.16
N PHE A 250 -4.84 2.30 -12.20
CA PHE A 250 -5.23 3.61 -12.76
C PHE A 250 -6.24 4.31 -11.84
N THR A 251 -7.14 3.52 -11.26
CA THR A 251 -8.15 3.97 -10.29
C THR A 251 -8.21 2.99 -9.12
N ARG A 252 -9.02 3.28 -8.09
CA ARG A 252 -9.21 2.35 -6.96
C ARG A 252 -9.80 1.00 -7.39
N GLY A 253 -10.47 0.94 -8.53
CA GLY A 253 -11.21 -0.23 -9.01
C GLY A 253 -10.58 -0.95 -10.20
N PHE A 254 -9.69 -0.30 -10.96
CA PHE A 254 -9.22 -0.82 -12.24
C PHE A 254 -7.73 -0.51 -12.50
N GLY A 255 -7.05 -1.45 -13.13
CA GLY A 255 -5.61 -1.39 -13.40
C GLY A 255 -5.16 -2.41 -14.44
N ALA A 256 -3.88 -2.34 -14.77
CA ALA A 256 -3.18 -3.30 -15.63
C ALA A 256 -2.23 -4.16 -14.82
N THR A 257 -2.04 -5.40 -15.26
CA THR A 257 -1.22 -6.43 -14.62
C THR A 257 -0.15 -6.90 -15.60
N LEU A 258 1.08 -6.99 -15.10
CA LEU A 258 2.19 -7.69 -15.75
C LEU A 258 2.70 -8.79 -14.80
N MET A 259 2.92 -9.99 -15.31
CA MET A 259 3.44 -11.09 -14.50
C MET A 259 4.40 -11.96 -15.28
N LEU A 260 5.45 -12.42 -14.62
CA LEU A 260 6.35 -13.45 -15.12
C LEU A 260 6.22 -14.69 -14.23
N SER A 261 5.47 -15.68 -14.73
CA SER A 261 5.24 -16.96 -14.06
C SER A 261 6.40 -17.92 -14.31
N GLN A 262 6.83 -18.62 -13.27
CA GLN A 262 7.93 -19.59 -13.28
C GLN A 262 9.23 -19.07 -13.92
N PHE A 263 9.42 -17.74 -13.95
CA PHE A 263 10.51 -17.06 -14.67
C PHE A 263 10.60 -17.39 -16.18
N LYS A 264 9.52 -17.84 -16.80
CA LYS A 264 9.49 -18.25 -18.22
C LYS A 264 8.31 -17.68 -18.99
N THR A 265 7.14 -17.60 -18.35
CA THR A 265 5.90 -17.28 -19.05
C THR A 265 5.46 -15.86 -18.71
N LEU A 266 5.41 -15.01 -19.73
CA LEU A 266 4.90 -13.64 -19.59
C LEU A 266 3.37 -13.64 -19.62
N GLY A 267 2.76 -12.94 -18.67
CA GLY A 267 1.34 -12.71 -18.55
C GLY A 267 1.01 -11.21 -18.56
N LEU A 268 -0.03 -10.85 -19.28
CA LEU A 268 -0.54 -9.48 -19.43
C LEU A 268 -2.04 -9.48 -19.18
N GLY A 269 -2.53 -8.50 -18.44
CA GLY A 269 -3.96 -8.42 -18.19
C GLY A 269 -4.40 -7.20 -17.42
N ILE A 270 -5.54 -7.36 -16.76
CA ILE A 270 -6.17 -6.34 -15.95
C ILE A 270 -6.24 -6.81 -14.50
N ASN A 271 -6.27 -5.85 -13.60
CA ASN A 271 -6.65 -6.08 -12.21
C ASN A 271 -7.81 -5.17 -11.84
N PHE A 272 -8.73 -5.73 -11.08
CA PHE A 272 -9.91 -5.03 -10.60
C PHE A 272 -10.14 -5.34 -9.12
N ARG A 273 -11.19 -4.75 -8.56
CA ARG A 273 -11.63 -5.02 -7.19
C ARG A 273 -13.08 -5.47 -7.27
N LEU A 274 -13.34 -6.72 -6.91
CA LEU A 274 -14.68 -7.23 -6.68
C LEU A 274 -15.26 -6.68 -5.37
#